data_AF-A0A1W9N7S4-F1
#
_entry.id   AF-A0A1W9N7S4-F1
#
_cell.length_a   1.000
_cell.length_b   1.000
_cell.length_c   1.000
_cell.angle_alpha   90.00
_cell.angle_beta   90.00
_cell.angle_gamma   90.00
#
_symmetry.space_group_name_H-M   'P 1'
#
loop_
_entity.id
_entity.type
_entity.pdbx_description
1 polymer ?
#
loop_
_entity_poly.entity_id
_entity_poly.type
_entity_poly.pdbx_seq_one_letter_code
_entity_poly.pdbx_strand_id
1 'polypeptide(L)' 'MGNSDYLFSMPSFTNGIARTIDIFGNLTEYNSSDSPEEADRKAFFKDGLAICEDMGIAFRQFEQQLNP' A
#
# COMPACT_ATOMS: atom_id res chain seq x y z
N MET A 1 6.70 -1.12 -6.80
CA MET A 1 5.60 -0.32 -6.21
C MET A 1 5.79 -0.39 -4.71
N GLY A 2 5.94 0.76 -4.05
CA GLY A 2 6.38 0.84 -2.66
C GLY A 2 5.22 0.64 -1.67
N ASN A 3 5.50 -0.10 -0.59
CA ASN A 3 4.55 -0.54 0.44
C ASN A 3 3.91 0.57 1.31
N SER A 4 3.89 1.83 0.85
CA SER A 4 3.26 2.96 1.55
C SER A 4 1.85 3.31 1.07
N ASP A 5 1.36 2.65 0.01
CA ASP A 5 0.05 2.95 -0.57
C ASP A 5 -1.14 2.45 0.27
N TYR A 6 -0.91 1.76 1.40
CA TYR A 6 -2.02 1.35 2.26
C TYR A 6 -2.62 2.49 3.06
N LEU A 7 -1.84 3.53 3.38
CA LEU A 7 -2.35 4.72 4.09
C LEU A 7 -2.83 5.82 3.13
N PHE A 8 -2.65 5.64 1.82
CA PHE A 8 -3.03 6.62 0.82
C PHE A 8 -3.99 6.01 -0.19
N SER A 9 -5.19 6.59 -0.27
CA SER A 9 -6.14 6.31 -1.34
C SER A 9 -5.45 6.51 -2.69
N MET A 10 -5.50 5.51 -3.59
CA MET A 10 -4.86 5.59 -4.90
C MET A 10 -5.37 6.82 -5.68
N PRO A 11 -4.50 7.80 -5.99
CA PRO A 11 -4.95 9.03 -6.61
C PRO A 11 -5.26 8.79 -8.09
N SER A 12 -6.47 9.17 -8.52
CA SER A 12 -6.86 9.23 -9.92
C SER A 12 -7.02 10.70 -10.37
N PHE A 13 -6.89 10.97 -11.67
CA PHE A 13 -7.03 12.32 -12.22
C PHE A 13 -8.39 12.95 -11.89
N THR A 14 -9.46 12.15 -11.93
CA THR A 14 -10.81 12.57 -11.57
C THR A 14 -10.95 12.83 -10.07
N ASN A 15 -10.32 12.01 -9.21
CA ASN A 15 -10.24 12.26 -7.77
C ASN A 15 -9.48 13.55 -7.45
N GLY A 16 -8.43 13.90 -8.21
CA GLY A 16 -7.70 15.16 -8.02
C GLY A 16 -8.55 16.40 -8.29
N ILE A 17 -9.34 16.38 -9.37
CA ILE A 17 -10.28 17.48 -9.69
C ILE A 17 -11.37 17.58 -8.62
N ALA A 18 -11.95 16.44 -8.23
CA ALA A 18 -13.00 16.40 -7.21
C ALA A 18 -12.48 16.90 -5.84
N ARG A 19 -11.26 16.52 -5.43
CA ARG A 19 -10.59 17.00 -4.21
C ARG A 19 -10.27 18.50 -4.22
N THR A 20 -10.05 19.09 -5.41
CA THR A 20 -9.84 20.54 -5.54
C THR A 20 -11.14 21.33 -5.34
N ILE A 21 -12.28 20.74 -5.68
CA ILE A 21 -13.62 21.33 -5.49
C ILE A 21 -14.15 21.06 -4.07
N ASP A 22 -13.74 19.95 -3.46
CA ASP A 22 -14.10 19.55 -2.10
C ASP A 22 -13.30 20.32 -1.03
N ILE A 23 -13.64 21.60 -0.86
CA ILE A 23 -13.06 22.51 0.14
C ILE A 23 -13.37 22.05 1.58
N PHE A 24 -14.36 21.16 1.76
CA PHE A 24 -14.80 20.65 3.06
C PHE A 24 -14.26 19.25 3.40
N GLY A 25 -13.48 18.61 2.52
CA GLY A 25 -12.77 17.35 2.79
C GLY A 25 -13.63 16.09 2.86
N ASN A 26 -14.85 16.10 2.31
CA ASN A 26 -15.79 14.97 2.31
C ASN A 26 -15.38 13.80 1.38
N LEU A 27 -14.47 14.02 0.45
CA LEU A 27 -14.01 13.02 -0.53
C LEU A 27 -12.75 12.29 -0.09
N THR A 28 -12.20 12.62 1.09
CA THR A 28 -11.01 11.93 1.58
C THR A 28 -11.41 10.71 2.39
N GLU A 29 -11.59 9.58 1.70
CA GLU A 29 -11.69 8.27 2.32
C GLU A 29 -10.27 7.76 2.61
N TYR A 30 -9.87 7.81 3.88
CA TYR A 30 -8.70 7.09 4.37
C TYR A 30 -9.09 5.64 4.66
N ASN A 31 -8.14 4.72 4.57
CA ASN A 31 -8.36 3.38 5.13
C ASN A 31 -8.60 3.51 6.64
N SER A 32 -9.85 3.42 7.06
CA SER A 32 -10.23 3.38 8.46
C SER A 32 -10.11 1.94 8.97
N SER A 33 -9.51 1.78 10.13
CA SER A 33 -9.69 0.57 10.94
C SER A 33 -10.54 0.96 12.15
N ASP A 34 -11.33 0.01 12.66
CA ASP A 34 -12.30 0.30 13.72
C ASP A 34 -11.62 0.61 15.05
N SER A 35 -10.34 0.23 15.19
CA SER A 35 -9.47 0.63 16.31
C SER A 35 -8.01 0.87 15.87
N PRO A 36 -7.24 1.67 16.62
CA PRO A 36 -5.80 1.84 16.41
C PRO A 36 -5.04 0.50 16.43
N GLU A 37 -5.41 -0.41 17.33
CA GLU A 37 -4.79 -1.73 17.46
C GLU A 37 -5.01 -2.61 16.22
N GLU A 38 -6.18 -2.48 15.57
CA GLU A 38 -6.44 -3.13 14.30
C GLU A 38 -5.59 -2.54 13.17
N ALA A 39 -5.45 -1.21 13.13
CA ALA A 39 -4.61 -0.54 12.14
C ALA A 39 -3.14 -1.00 12.26
N ASP A 40 -2.61 -1.01 13.47
CA ASP A 40 -1.22 -1.44 13.74
C ASP A 40 -1.01 -2.91 13.37
N ARG A 41 -1.95 -3.79 13.72
CA ARG A 41 -1.87 -5.21 13.37
C ARG A 41 -1.88 -5.42 11.86
N LYS A 42 -2.75 -4.70 11.14
CA LYS A 42 -2.83 -4.77 9.67
C LYS A 42 -1.56 -4.23 9.02
N ALA A 43 -1.02 -3.11 9.52
CA ALA A 43 0.23 -2.53 9.04
C ALA A 43 1.40 -3.52 9.22
N PHE A 44 1.58 -4.04 10.44
CA PHE A 44 2.64 -5.01 10.74
C PHE A 44 2.56 -6.27 9.87
N PHE A 45 1.34 -6.81 9.67
CA PHE A 45 1.14 -7.98 8.82
C PHE A 45 1.47 -7.68 7.35
N LYS A 46 1.08 -6.51 6.84
CA LYS A 46 1.38 -6.11 5.46
C LYS A 46 2.87 -5.91 5.23
N ASP A 47 3.57 -5.27 6.15
CA ASP A 47 5.02 -5.10 6.07
C ASP A 47 5.73 -6.46 6.06
N GLY A 48 5.27 -7.40 6.89
CA GLY A 48 5.79 -8.78 6.88
C GLY A 48 5.56 -9.50 5.55
N LEU A 49 4.35 -9.39 4.98
CA LEU A 49 4.04 -9.98 3.67
C LEU A 49 4.91 -9.41 2.56
N ALA A 50 5.14 -8.09 2.56
CA ALA A 50 6.00 -7.44 1.59
C ALA A 50 7.45 -7.98 1.62
N ILE A 51 8.01 -8.16 2.82
CA ILE A 51 9.35 -8.76 2.99
C ILE A 51 9.38 -10.18 2.39
N CYS A 52 8.36 -10.99 2.65
CA CYS A 52 8.28 -12.35 2.10
C CYS A 52 8.20 -12.36 0.57
N GLU A 53 7.43 -11.43 -0.01
CA GLU A 53 7.32 -11.27 -1.46
C GLU A 53 8.66 -10.88 -2.08
N ASP A 54 9.33 -9.87 -1.51
CA ASP A 54 10.64 -9.38 -1.96
C ASP A 54 11.70 -10.49 -1.87
N MET A 55 11.71 -11.27 -0.79
CA MET A 55 12.58 -12.44 -0.66
C MET A 55 12.31 -13.45 -1.77
N GLY A 56 11.03 -13.77 -2.05
CA GLY A 56 10.67 -14.71 -3.12
C GLY A 56 11.11 -14.23 -4.50
N ILE A 57 11.01 -12.93 -4.77
CA ILE A 57 11.52 -12.32 -6.02
C ILE A 57 13.05 -12.48 -6.09
N ALA A 58 13.77 -12.15 -5.02
CA ALA A 58 15.23 -12.24 -4.97
C ALA A 58 15.71 -13.69 -5.19
N PHE A 59 15.05 -14.68 -4.58
CA PHE A 59 15.35 -16.10 -4.79
C PHE A 59 15.16 -16.51 -6.24
N ARG A 60 14.03 -16.16 -6.88
CA ARG A 60 13.78 -16.49 -8.29
C ARG A 60 14.80 -15.85 -9.22
N GLN A 61 15.18 -14.60 -8.96
CA GLN A 61 16.23 -13.92 -9.73
C GLN A 61 17.59 -14.61 -9.58
N PHE A 62 17.93 -15.04 -8.36
CA PHE A 62 19.15 -15.78 -8.11
C PHE A 62 19.16 -17.15 -8.81
N GLU A 63 18.06 -17.89 -8.79
CA GLU A 63 17.93 -19.16 -9.52
C GLU A 63 18.09 -18.98 -11.03
N GLN A 64 17.49 -17.94 -11.60
CA GLN A 64 17.63 -17.62 -13.04
C GLN A 64 19.07 -17.28 -13.42
N GLN A 65 19.84 -16.63 -12.52
CA GLN A 65 21.25 -16.34 -12.75
C GLN A 65 22.14 -17.58 -12.65
N LEU A 66 21.79 -18.54 -11.80
CA LEU A 66 22.52 -19.80 -11.66
C LEU A 66 22.22 -20.79 -12.80
N ASN A 67 21.06 -20.67 -13.45
CA ASN A 67 20.60 -21.57 -14.50
C ASN A 67 20.12 -20.77 -15.74
N PRO A 68 21.04 -20.11 -16.47
CA PRO A 68 20.73 -19.24 -17.60
C PRO A 68 20.19 -19.97 -18.84
#